data_AF-A0A2N9M3U7-F1
#
_entry.id   AF-A0A2N9M3U7-F1
#
_cell.length_a   1.000
_cell.length_b   1.000
_cell.length_c   1.000
_cell.angle_alpha   90.00
_cell.angle_beta   90.00
_cell.angle_gamma   90.00
#
_symmetry.space_group_name_H-M   'P 1'
#
loop_
_entity.id
_entity.type
_entity.pdbx_description
1 polymer ?
#
loop_
_entity_poly.entity_id
_entity_poly.type
_entity_poly.pdbx_seq_one_letter_code
_entity_poly.pdbx_strand_id
1 'polypeptide(L)' 'MWLEAKDAGAVTEEGRPAKGAKGVKFLRTEGGAALFEVESGSYTFGATM' A
#
# COMPACT_ATOMS: atom_id res chain seq x y z
N MET A 1 5.97 5.65 -1.27
CA MET A 1 4.66 6.06 -1.82
C MET A 1 3.66 6.21 -0.68
N TRP A 2 2.77 7.20 -0.78
CA TRP A 2 1.67 7.40 0.15
C TRP A 2 0.37 7.12 -0.59
N LEU A 3 -0.54 6.38 0.04
CA LEU A 3 -1.85 6.03 -0.51
C LEU A 3 -2.91 6.45 0.50
N GLU A 4 -3.98 7.10 0.05
CA GLU A 4 -5.13 7.40 0.91
C GLU A 4 -5.92 6.11 1.15
N ALA A 5 -5.70 5.48 2.30
CA ALA A 5 -6.38 4.27 2.71
C ALA A 5 -6.53 4.31 4.22
N LYS A 6 -7.78 4.19 4.69
CA LYS A 6 -8.11 4.11 6.12
C LYS A 6 -7.38 2.98 6.82
N ASP A 7 -7.09 1.91 6.08
CA ASP A 7 -6.42 0.74 6.60
C ASP A 7 -5.40 0.19 5.60
N ALA A 8 -4.28 -0.32 6.10
CA ALA A 8 -3.25 -0.93 5.26
C ALA A 8 -3.78 -2.19 4.54
N GLY A 9 -4.78 -2.86 5.13
CA GLY A 9 -5.47 -3.99 4.51
C GLY A 9 -6.42 -3.59 3.38
N ALA A 10 -6.84 -2.32 3.30
CA ALA A 10 -7.64 -1.81 2.19
C ALA A 10 -6.79 -1.51 0.95
N VAL A 11 -5.47 -1.51 1.09
CA VAL A 11 -4.53 -1.36 -0.02
C VAL A 11 -4.25 -2.71 -0.63
N THR A 12 -4.64 -2.82 -1.89
CA THR A 12 -4.38 -3.99 -2.71
C THR A 12 -3.41 -3.64 -3.83
N GLU A 13 -2.47 -4.51 -4.11
CA GLU A 13 -1.62 -4.49 -5.28
C GLU A 13 -2.10 -5.60 -6.20
N GLU A 14 -2.62 -5.24 -7.37
CA GLU A 14 -3.11 -6.22 -8.36
C GLU A 14 -4.13 -7.24 -7.76
N GLY A 15 -4.99 -6.77 -6.86
CA GLY A 15 -5.99 -7.61 -6.18
C GLY A 15 -5.46 -8.45 -5.01
N ARG A 16 -4.16 -8.37 -4.68
CA ARG A 16 -3.55 -9.00 -3.50
C ARG A 16 -3.27 -7.96 -2.42
N PRO A 17 -3.27 -8.31 -1.12
CA PRO A 17 -2.92 -7.35 -0.08
C PRO A 17 -1.52 -6.79 -0.31
N ALA A 18 -1.39 -5.46 -0.36
CA ALA A 18 -0.07 -4.81 -0.48
C ALA A 18 0.85 -5.15 0.70
N LYS A 19 0.26 -5.49 1.85
CA LYS A 19 0.94 -6.06 3.01
C LYS A 19 1.45 -7.47 2.70
N GLY A 20 2.64 -7.55 2.09
CA GLY A 20 3.30 -8.80 1.72
C GLY A 20 3.73 -8.88 0.25
N ALA A 21 3.49 -7.82 -0.54
CA ALA A 21 4.03 -7.73 -1.88
C ALA A 21 5.57 -7.67 -1.84
N LYS A 22 6.21 -8.39 -2.76
CA LYS A 22 7.66 -8.54 -2.79
C LYS A 22 8.26 -7.23 -3.29
N GLY A 23 9.03 -6.54 -2.44
CA GLY A 23 9.53 -5.19 -2.72
C GLY A 23 8.65 -4.06 -2.16
N VAL A 24 7.57 -4.40 -1.42
CA VAL A 24 6.70 -3.43 -0.76
C VAL A 24 6.78 -3.63 0.75
N LYS A 25 7.21 -2.60 1.46
CA LYS A 25 7.28 -2.56 2.91
C LYS A 25 6.27 -1.55 3.43
N PHE A 26 5.24 -2.06 4.11
CA PHE A 26 4.32 -1.21 4.84
C PHE A 26 5.07 -0.53 6.00
N LEU A 27 5.03 0.80 6.04
CA LEU A 27 5.67 1.60 7.09
C LEU A 27 4.69 1.84 8.23
N ARG A 28 3.60 2.56 7.95
CA ARG A 28 2.54 2.90 8.92
C ARG A 28 1.31 3.47 8.23
N THR A 29 0.21 3.49 8.94
CA THR A 29 -0.99 4.25 8.60
C THR A 29 -1.03 5.51 9.46
N GLU A 30 -1.26 6.66 8.83
CA GLU A 30 -1.31 7.95 9.51
C GLU A 30 -2.42 8.81 8.89
N GLY A 31 -3.35 9.29 9.72
CA GLY A 31 -4.39 10.23 9.27
C GLY A 31 -5.37 9.70 8.20
N GLY A 32 -5.54 8.39 8.07
CA GLY A 32 -6.36 7.79 6.99
C GLY A 32 -5.60 7.58 5.68
N ALA A 33 -4.28 7.74 5.70
CA ALA A 33 -3.39 7.34 4.61
C ALA A 33 -2.48 6.20 5.07
N ALA A 34 -2.21 5.25 4.19
CA ALA A 34 -1.25 4.18 4.38
C ALA A 34 0.05 4.51 3.63
N LEU A 35 1.18 4.48 4.34
CA LEU A 35 2.52 4.69 3.80
C LEU A 35 3.19 3.36 3.49
N PHE A 36 3.72 3.27 2.28
CA PHE A 36 4.48 2.13 1.80
C PHE A 36 5.82 2.58 1.24
N GLU A 37 6.88 1.92 1.66
CA GLU A 37 8.17 1.96 1.01
C GLU A 37 8.17 0.89 -0.09
N VAL A 38 8.37 1.32 -1.34
CA VAL A 38 8.44 0.41 -2.49
C VAL A 38 9.82 0.50 -3.07
N GLU A 39 10.40 -0.65 -3.42
CA GLU A 39 11.65 -0.69 -4.17
C GLU A 39 11.46 -0.12 -5.58
N SER A 40 12.56 0.15 -6.28
CA SER A 40 12.49 0.69 -7.64
C SER A 40 11.81 -0.32 -8.57
N GLY A 41 10.66 0.06 -9.13
CA GLY A 41 9.85 -0.81 -9.97
C GLY A 41 8.52 -0.16 -10.33
N SER A 42 7.76 -0.82 -11.21
CA SER A 42 6.39 -0.42 -11.54
C SER A 42 5.42 -1.26 -10.72
N TYR A 43 4.68 -0.59 -9.84
CA TYR A 43 3.68 -1.22 -8.98
C TYR A 43 2.35 -0.50 -9.18
N THR A 44 1.26 -1.25 -9.16
CA THR A 44 -0.09 -0.70 -9.31
C THR A 44 -0.88 -1.02 -8.06
N PHE A 45 -1.18 0.01 -7.28
CA PHE A 45 -1.96 -0.11 -6.05
C PHE A 45 -3.36 0.45 -6.26
N GLY A 46 -4.35 -0.30 -5.81
CA GLY A 46 -5.73 0.15 -5.64
C GLY A 46 -6.06 0.25 -4.16
N ALA A 47 -6.48 1.43 -3.71
CA ALA A 47 -7.10 1.62 -2.41
C ALA A 47 -8.61 1.72 -2.62
N THR A 48 -9.38 0.91 -1.89
CA THR A 48 -10.84 1.05 -1.85
C THR A 48 -11.17 1.89 -0.62
N MET A 49 -11.83 3.04 -0.82
CA MET A 49 -12.13 4.05 0.21
C MET A 49 -13.14 3.59 1.27
#